data_AF-A0A8S0XWU2-F1
#
_entry.id   AF-A0A8S0XWU2-F1
#
_cell.length_a   1.000
_cell.length_b   1.000
_cell.length_c   1.000
_cell.angle_alpha   90.00
_cell.angle_beta   90.00
_cell.angle_gamma   90.00
#
_symmetry.space_group_name_H-M   'P 1'
#
loop_
_entity.id
_entity.type
_entity.pdbx_description
1 polymer ?
#
loop_
_entity_poly.entity_id
_entity_poly.type
_entity_poly.pdbx_seq_one_letter_code
_entity_poly.pdbx_strand_id
1 'polypeptide(L)'
;MKDLLDAEARTAQRRHLVKEASKGYFHDMNMTRKHGGKTWIAPKVLIREDKALYLPNINGKSLRDGAKMDTTTMLYGKITVLAMLGTQISETHAKSFANSTYARYSSNPLFQYVQINLQENLLKSFLVKLFSNSLRSSVPLELQKNYLVSSQNMEYLRDPLGMTNSKVGYVYLIDENLKIRWGGCADATLREAQSLESCTGILINRLEEKARSSVEEKAGGTSEDLPVEDASMSSTEQQKTLKS
;
A
#
# COMPACT_ATOMS: atom_id res chain seq x y z
N MET A 1 23.74 -22.73 41.55
CA MET A 1 22.41 -22.32 42.06
C MET A 1 21.89 -21.04 41.42
N LYS A 2 22.72 -20.01 41.17
CA LYS A 2 22.34 -18.76 40.48
C LYS A 2 21.82 -18.95 39.04
N ASP A 3 22.40 -19.89 38.30
CA ASP A 3 22.07 -20.17 36.90
C ASP A 3 20.69 -20.86 36.69
N LEU A 4 20.24 -21.64 37.68
CA LEU A 4 18.93 -22.30 37.66
C LEU A 4 17.77 -21.33 37.93
N LEU A 5 18.00 -20.35 38.81
CA LEU A 5 17.03 -19.29 39.12
C LEU A 5 16.81 -18.35 37.93
N ASP A 6 17.86 -18.04 37.17
CA ASP A 6 17.76 -17.28 35.92
C ASP A 6 17.06 -18.08 34.79
N ALA A 7 17.25 -19.40 34.74
CA ALA A 7 16.54 -20.26 33.80
C ALA A 7 15.04 -20.37 34.12
N GLU A 8 14.67 -20.51 35.40
CA GLU A 8 13.29 -20.54 35.85
C GLU A 8 12.58 -19.20 35.64
N ALA A 9 13.24 -18.08 35.97
CA ALA A 9 12.70 -16.73 35.76
C ALA A 9 12.44 -16.45 34.26
N ARG A 10 13.38 -16.82 33.37
CA ARG A 10 13.20 -16.72 31.91
C ARG A 10 12.08 -17.63 31.41
N THR A 11 11.93 -18.81 31.99
CA THR A 11 10.84 -19.74 31.63
C THR A 11 9.48 -19.23 32.10
N ALA A 12 9.41 -18.64 33.29
CA ALA A 12 8.20 -18.01 33.81
C ALA A 12 7.78 -16.78 32.99
N GLN A 13 8.73 -15.92 32.61
CA GLN A 13 8.48 -14.79 31.71
C GLN A 13 7.98 -15.25 30.33
N ARG A 14 8.61 -16.27 29.73
CA ARG A 14 8.13 -16.87 28.47
C ARG A 14 6.72 -17.43 28.60
N ARG A 15 6.42 -18.15 29.69
CA ARG A 15 5.06 -18.67 29.95
C ARG A 15 4.03 -17.55 30.11
N HIS A 16 4.40 -16.44 30.74
CA HIS A 16 3.51 -15.28 30.90
C HIS A 16 3.20 -14.62 29.54
N LEU A 17 4.22 -14.34 28.72
CA LEU A 17 4.04 -13.81 27.37
C LEU A 17 3.20 -14.73 26.48
N VAL A 18 3.46 -16.05 26.53
CA VAL A 18 2.66 -17.04 25.82
C VAL A 18 1.21 -17.03 26.30
N LYS A 19 0.96 -16.88 27.61
CA LYS A 19 -0.40 -16.84 28.18
C LYS A 19 -1.15 -15.58 27.75
N GLU A 20 -0.50 -14.42 27.69
CA GLU A 20 -1.11 -13.17 27.23
C GLU A 20 -1.37 -13.19 25.72
N ALA A 21 -0.40 -13.65 24.91
CA ALA A 21 -0.59 -13.87 23.49
C ALA A 21 -1.72 -14.88 23.18
N SER A 22 -1.84 -15.94 23.99
CA SER A 22 -2.91 -16.92 23.87
C SER A 22 -4.28 -16.32 24.20
N LYS A 23 -4.38 -15.45 25.20
CA LYS A 23 -5.64 -14.75 25.53
C LYS A 23 -6.12 -13.88 24.36
N GLY A 24 -5.23 -13.11 23.74
CA GLY A 24 -5.54 -12.34 22.54
C GLY A 24 -5.98 -13.24 21.38
N TYR A 25 -5.26 -14.34 21.15
CA TYR A 25 -5.59 -15.33 20.13
C TYR A 25 -7.00 -15.93 20.28
N PHE A 26 -7.38 -16.38 21.49
CA PHE A 26 -8.71 -16.94 21.74
C PHE A 26 -9.81 -15.88 21.68
N HIS A 27 -9.51 -14.64 22.08
CA HIS A 27 -10.42 -13.51 21.94
C HIS A 27 -10.73 -13.22 20.47
N ASP A 28 -9.70 -13.07 19.63
CA ASP A 28 -9.84 -12.87 18.18
C ASP A 28 -10.67 -13.97 17.53
N MET A 29 -10.40 -15.23 17.88
CA MET A 29 -11.17 -16.38 17.37
C MET A 29 -12.65 -16.30 17.76
N ASN A 30 -12.95 -15.94 19.01
CA ASN A 30 -14.34 -15.82 19.47
C ASN A 30 -15.07 -14.66 18.77
N MET A 31 -14.38 -13.55 18.50
CA MET A 31 -14.94 -12.41 17.76
C MET A 31 -15.25 -12.79 16.30
N THR A 32 -14.34 -13.55 15.66
CA THR A 32 -14.57 -14.09 14.31
C THR A 32 -15.80 -15.00 14.25
N ARG A 33 -16.00 -15.85 15.26
CA ARG A 33 -17.15 -16.77 15.31
C ARG A 33 -18.50 -16.08 15.54
N LYS A 34 -18.54 -14.97 16.30
CA LYS A 34 -19.80 -14.30 16.66
C LYS A 34 -20.25 -13.23 15.66
N HIS A 35 -19.32 -12.46 15.08
CA HIS A 35 -19.63 -11.31 14.23
C HIS A 35 -18.79 -11.25 12.93
N GLY A 36 -18.22 -12.38 12.50
CA GLY A 36 -17.27 -12.41 11.37
C GLY A 36 -15.93 -11.71 11.67
N GLY A 37 -15.75 -11.25 12.91
CA GLY A 37 -14.52 -10.60 13.37
C GLY A 37 -14.41 -9.13 12.98
N LYS A 38 -15.50 -8.55 12.46
CA LYS A 38 -15.58 -7.13 12.08
C LYS A 38 -15.60 -6.23 13.31
N THR A 39 -14.68 -5.27 13.35
CA THR A 39 -14.54 -4.35 14.49
C THR A 39 -15.01 -2.93 14.17
N TRP A 40 -15.10 -2.56 12.89
CA TRP A 40 -15.60 -1.26 12.45
C TRP A 40 -16.17 -1.35 11.02
N ILE A 41 -17.00 -0.37 10.66
CA ILE A 41 -17.63 -0.26 9.34
C ILE A 41 -16.82 0.71 8.47
N ALA A 42 -16.56 0.30 7.22
CA ALA A 42 -15.81 1.14 6.30
C ALA A 42 -16.57 2.44 5.95
N PRO A 43 -15.88 3.57 5.80
CA PRO A 43 -16.52 4.84 5.50
C PRO A 43 -17.11 4.84 4.08
N LYS A 44 -18.14 5.67 3.85
CA LYS A 44 -18.74 5.82 2.51
C LYS A 44 -17.92 6.71 1.57
N VAL A 45 -17.00 7.51 2.12
CA VAL A 45 -16.27 8.56 1.42
C VAL A 45 -14.78 8.48 1.74
N LEU A 46 -13.98 9.14 0.90
CA LEU A 46 -12.54 9.26 1.10
C LEU A 46 -12.20 10.10 2.34
N ILE A 47 -11.15 9.68 3.02
CA ILE A 47 -10.44 10.52 3.99
C ILE A 47 -9.80 11.67 3.21
N ARG A 48 -9.95 12.89 3.74
CA ARG A 48 -9.33 14.08 3.16
C ARG A 48 -7.80 13.94 3.19
N GLU A 49 -7.15 14.42 2.15
CA GLU A 49 -5.71 14.24 1.97
C GLU A 49 -4.86 14.90 3.07
N ASP A 50 -5.33 16.02 3.62
CA ASP A 50 -4.69 16.76 4.72
C ASP A 50 -4.80 16.05 6.07
N LYS A 51 -5.69 15.06 6.18
CA LYS A 51 -5.92 14.25 7.38
C LYS A 51 -5.48 12.79 7.20
N ALA A 52 -5.19 12.39 5.97
CA ALA A 52 -4.76 11.04 5.66
C ALA A 52 -3.32 10.80 6.13
N LEU A 53 -3.11 9.65 6.75
CA LEU A 53 -1.79 9.21 7.22
C LEU A 53 -1.08 8.42 6.13
N TYR A 54 0.25 8.38 6.19
CA TYR A 54 1.07 7.57 5.29
C TYR A 54 0.96 6.09 5.63
N LEU A 55 0.99 5.25 4.59
CA LEU A 55 1.18 3.83 4.73
C LEU A 55 2.61 3.56 5.27
N PRO A 56 2.77 2.80 6.37
CA PRO A 56 4.10 2.39 6.82
C PRO A 56 4.75 1.47 5.77
N ASN A 57 6.06 1.61 5.57
CA ASN A 57 6.73 0.76 4.59
C ASN A 57 6.80 -0.69 5.06
N ILE A 58 6.33 -1.61 4.22
CA ILE A 58 6.32 -3.05 4.47
C ILE A 58 7.24 -3.72 3.45
N ASN A 59 8.22 -4.45 3.96
CA ASN A 59 9.18 -5.21 3.17
C ASN A 59 8.73 -6.66 3.03
N GLY A 60 8.98 -7.27 1.87
CA GLY A 60 8.64 -8.66 1.63
C GLY A 60 9.35 -9.24 0.42
N LYS A 61 8.92 -10.44 0.06
CA LYS A 61 9.32 -11.10 -1.18
C LYS A 61 8.13 -11.20 -2.13
N SER A 62 8.35 -10.81 -3.37
CA SER A 62 7.47 -11.08 -4.50
C SER A 62 7.08 -12.56 -4.55
N LEU A 63 5.80 -12.86 -4.70
CA LEU A 63 5.35 -14.25 -4.89
C LEU A 63 5.85 -14.81 -6.22
N ARG A 64 5.92 -13.97 -7.27
CA ARG A 64 6.31 -14.37 -8.63
C ARG A 64 7.70 -15.01 -8.68
N ASP A 65 8.71 -14.29 -8.21
CA ASP A 65 10.14 -14.62 -8.39
C ASP A 65 10.94 -14.64 -7.09
N GLY A 66 10.34 -14.24 -5.97
CA GLY A 66 11.03 -14.13 -4.68
C GLY A 66 11.91 -12.89 -4.54
N ALA A 67 11.83 -11.94 -5.49
CA ALA A 67 12.56 -10.68 -5.43
C ALA A 67 12.18 -9.90 -4.17
N LYS A 68 13.16 -9.27 -3.52
CA LYS A 68 12.89 -8.38 -2.38
C LYS A 68 12.23 -7.11 -2.91
N MET A 69 11.10 -6.75 -2.32
CA MET A 69 10.35 -5.55 -2.68
C MET A 69 9.80 -4.91 -1.41
N ASP A 70 9.49 -3.63 -1.51
CA ASP A 70 8.89 -2.82 -0.45
C ASP A 70 7.68 -2.05 -0.99
N THR A 71 6.73 -1.74 -0.12
CA THR A 71 5.50 -1.04 -0.51
C THR A 71 5.74 0.38 -0.98
N THR A 72 6.73 1.09 -0.43
CA THR A 72 7.01 2.47 -0.85
C THR A 72 7.37 2.50 -2.34
N THR A 73 8.32 1.67 -2.77
CA THR A 73 8.73 1.61 -4.18
C THR A 73 7.63 1.05 -5.09
N MET A 74 6.90 0.03 -4.62
CA MET A 74 5.89 -0.66 -5.44
C MET A 74 4.61 0.16 -5.64
N LEU A 75 4.23 0.98 -4.67
CA LEU A 75 2.94 1.67 -4.67
C LEU A 75 2.99 3.12 -5.16
N TYR A 76 4.18 3.73 -5.15
CA TYR A 76 4.33 5.14 -5.46
C TYR A 76 3.83 5.48 -6.88
N GLY A 77 3.12 6.61 -7.01
CA GLY A 77 2.58 7.09 -8.27
C GLY A 77 1.34 6.35 -8.78
N LYS A 78 0.78 5.42 -8.00
CA LYS A 78 -0.39 4.62 -8.40
C LYS A 78 -1.48 4.62 -7.34
N ILE A 79 -2.73 4.55 -7.79
CA ILE A 79 -3.87 4.29 -6.92
C ILE A 79 -3.91 2.79 -6.62
N THR A 80 -3.75 2.44 -5.35
CA THR A 80 -3.59 1.06 -4.94
C THR A 80 -4.71 0.63 -4.01
N VAL A 81 -5.39 -0.47 -4.36
CA VAL A 81 -6.15 -1.24 -3.37
C VAL A 81 -5.18 -2.25 -2.75
N LEU A 82 -4.92 -2.10 -1.46
CA LEU A 82 -3.98 -2.90 -0.69
C LEU A 82 -4.75 -3.83 0.25
N ALA A 83 -4.57 -5.14 0.12
CA ALA A 83 -5.11 -6.13 1.04
C ALA A 83 -4.02 -6.67 1.98
N MET A 84 -4.24 -6.56 3.28
CA MET A 84 -3.42 -7.18 4.32
C MET A 84 -4.03 -8.51 4.73
N LEU A 85 -3.26 -9.58 4.57
CA LEU A 85 -3.68 -10.97 4.71
C LEU A 85 -2.83 -11.66 5.78
N GLY A 86 -3.40 -12.64 6.47
CA GLY A 86 -2.68 -13.51 7.40
C GLY A 86 -3.26 -14.93 7.52
N THR A 87 -4.46 -15.15 6.98
CA THR A 87 -5.18 -16.43 7.00
C THR A 87 -5.97 -16.63 5.70
N GLN A 88 -6.43 -17.85 5.42
CA GLN A 88 -7.32 -18.09 4.27
C GLN A 88 -8.65 -17.30 4.39
N ILE A 89 -9.15 -17.11 5.62
CA ILE A 89 -10.33 -16.29 5.89
C ILE A 89 -10.10 -14.84 5.47
N SER A 90 -8.91 -14.30 5.77
CA SER A 90 -8.54 -12.94 5.37
C SER A 90 -8.50 -12.73 3.85
N GLU A 91 -8.19 -13.78 3.09
CA GLU A 91 -8.24 -13.73 1.61
C GLU A 91 -9.67 -13.62 1.09
N THR A 92 -10.60 -14.37 1.68
CA THR A 92 -12.03 -14.28 1.34
C THR A 92 -12.57 -12.88 1.66
N HIS A 93 -12.23 -12.36 2.84
CA HIS A 93 -12.58 -11.01 3.27
C HIS A 93 -12.06 -9.97 2.26
N ALA A 94 -10.77 -10.02 1.90
CA ALA A 94 -10.18 -9.10 0.93
C ALA A 94 -10.86 -9.17 -0.45
N LYS A 95 -11.14 -10.39 -0.95
CA LYS A 95 -11.87 -10.60 -2.22
C LYS A 95 -13.26 -9.97 -2.19
N SER A 96 -13.98 -10.07 -1.06
CA SER A 96 -15.32 -9.49 -0.92
C SER A 96 -15.35 -7.96 -1.11
N PHE A 97 -14.26 -7.27 -0.77
CA PHE A 97 -14.08 -5.85 -1.05
C PHE A 97 -13.54 -5.58 -2.46
N ALA A 98 -12.46 -6.25 -2.85
CA ALA A 98 -11.64 -5.84 -3.98
C ALA A 98 -12.14 -6.32 -5.34
N ASN A 99 -12.96 -7.38 -5.41
CA ASN A 99 -13.31 -8.03 -6.69
C ASN A 99 -14.00 -7.08 -7.68
N SER A 100 -14.98 -6.29 -7.26
CA SER A 100 -15.70 -5.37 -8.16
C SER A 100 -14.78 -4.25 -8.65
N THR A 101 -14.00 -3.66 -7.73
CA THR A 101 -13.01 -2.63 -8.03
C THR A 101 -11.94 -3.13 -8.99
N TYR A 102 -11.39 -4.32 -8.77
CA TYR A 102 -10.40 -4.92 -9.65
C TYR A 102 -10.98 -5.23 -11.03
N ALA A 103 -12.18 -5.82 -11.10
CA ALA A 103 -12.85 -6.07 -12.37
C ALA A 103 -13.06 -4.79 -13.18
N ARG A 104 -13.38 -3.67 -12.51
CA ARG A 104 -13.63 -2.38 -13.16
C ARG A 104 -12.35 -1.65 -13.59
N TYR A 105 -11.30 -1.68 -12.78
CA TYR A 105 -10.12 -0.82 -12.97
C TYR A 105 -8.83 -1.55 -13.36
N SER A 106 -8.82 -2.89 -13.42
CA SER A 106 -7.61 -3.69 -13.73
C SER A 106 -6.90 -3.32 -15.03
N SER A 107 -7.61 -2.77 -16.02
CA SER A 107 -7.04 -2.31 -17.29
C SER A 107 -6.49 -0.88 -17.23
N ASN A 108 -6.79 -0.09 -16.19
CA ASN A 108 -6.29 1.28 -16.05
C ASN A 108 -4.82 1.25 -15.56
N PRO A 109 -3.87 1.90 -16.26
CA PRO A 109 -2.45 1.85 -15.92
C PRO A 109 -2.08 2.51 -14.58
N LEU A 110 -2.93 3.42 -14.08
CA LEU A 110 -2.75 4.11 -12.81
C LEU A 110 -3.24 3.29 -11.62
N PHE A 111 -4.01 2.22 -11.88
CA PHE A 111 -4.57 1.36 -10.85
C PHE A 111 -3.72 0.12 -10.62
N GLN A 112 -3.67 -0.34 -9.37
CA GLN A 112 -3.21 -1.67 -9.05
C GLN A 112 -3.93 -2.26 -7.84
N TYR A 113 -4.04 -3.59 -7.86
CA TYR A 113 -4.42 -4.37 -6.69
C TYR A 113 -3.19 -5.11 -6.16
N VAL A 114 -2.92 -4.94 -4.86
CA VAL A 114 -1.75 -5.48 -4.17
C VAL A 114 -2.19 -6.25 -2.93
N GLN A 115 -1.53 -7.38 -2.70
CA GLN A 115 -1.83 -8.26 -1.57
C GLN A 115 -0.55 -8.49 -0.77
N ILE A 116 -0.62 -8.33 0.55
CA ILE A 116 0.48 -8.60 1.47
C ILE A 116 0.06 -9.70 2.41
N ASN A 117 0.72 -10.84 2.32
CA ASN A 117 0.55 -11.96 3.23
C ASN A 117 1.58 -11.87 4.36
N LEU A 118 1.11 -11.51 5.55
CA LEU A 118 1.88 -11.41 6.77
C LEU A 118 2.07 -12.79 7.40
N GLN A 119 3.32 -13.25 7.42
CA GLN A 119 3.74 -14.55 7.93
C GLN A 119 4.77 -14.37 9.05
N GLU A 120 4.31 -13.85 10.19
CA GLU A 120 5.15 -13.53 11.35
C GLU A 120 5.89 -14.76 11.92
N ASN A 121 5.29 -15.95 11.80
CA ASN A 121 5.79 -17.18 12.41
C ASN A 121 6.64 -18.07 11.48
N LEU A 122 6.78 -17.73 10.20
CA LEU A 122 7.40 -18.62 9.19
C LEU A 122 8.89 -18.30 8.94
N LEU A 123 9.70 -18.19 9.99
CA LEU A 123 11.12 -17.81 9.84
C LEU A 123 12.02 -18.92 9.25
N LYS A 124 11.49 -20.14 9.01
CA LYS A 124 12.26 -21.23 8.38
C LYS A 124 12.11 -21.20 6.86
N SER A 125 13.22 -21.09 6.15
CA SER A 125 13.29 -21.05 4.67
C SER A 125 12.57 -22.22 3.97
N PHE A 126 12.53 -23.40 4.59
CA PHE A 126 11.80 -24.55 4.03
C PHE A 126 10.27 -24.35 4.06
N LEU A 127 9.73 -23.86 5.19
CA LEU A 127 8.29 -23.59 5.32
C LEU A 127 7.87 -22.48 4.35
N VAL A 128 8.68 -21.43 4.22
CA VAL A 128 8.43 -20.35 3.25
C VAL A 128 8.34 -20.92 1.82
N LYS A 129 9.27 -21.79 1.42
CA LYS A 129 9.26 -22.40 0.07
C LYS A 129 8.00 -23.22 -0.19
N LEU A 130 7.60 -24.07 0.76
CA LEU A 130 6.37 -24.88 0.63
C LEU A 130 5.13 -23.98 0.52
N PHE A 131 5.03 -22.98 1.39
CA PHE A 131 3.89 -22.06 1.42
C PHE A 131 3.82 -21.21 0.14
N SER A 132 4.95 -20.68 -0.32
CA SER A 132 5.03 -19.94 -1.58
C SER A 132 4.59 -20.77 -2.79
N ASN A 133 4.94 -22.05 -2.85
CA ASN A 133 4.48 -22.92 -3.94
C ASN A 133 2.96 -23.15 -3.91
N SER A 134 2.40 -23.37 -2.72
CA SER A 134 0.94 -23.49 -2.56
C SER A 134 0.21 -22.17 -2.87
N LEU A 135 0.81 -21.03 -2.54
CA LEU A 135 0.22 -19.72 -2.87
C LEU A 135 0.26 -19.46 -4.38
N ARG A 136 1.34 -19.82 -5.07
CA ARG A 136 1.45 -19.68 -6.53
C ARG A 136 0.43 -20.53 -7.30
N SER A 137 0.01 -21.67 -6.77
CA SER A 137 -1.05 -22.45 -7.41
C SER A 137 -2.45 -21.88 -7.17
N SER A 138 -2.65 -21.07 -6.13
CA SER A 138 -3.96 -20.49 -5.80
C SER A 138 -4.13 -19.05 -6.30
N VAL A 139 -3.05 -18.27 -6.38
CA VAL A 139 -3.08 -16.86 -6.81
C VAL A 139 -2.91 -16.79 -8.34
N PRO A 140 -3.82 -16.12 -9.06
CA PRO A 140 -3.71 -15.92 -10.51
C PRO A 140 -2.37 -15.30 -10.92
N LEU A 141 -1.80 -15.76 -12.04
CA LEU A 141 -0.45 -15.39 -12.50
C LEU A 141 -0.25 -13.88 -12.62
N GLU A 142 -1.27 -13.16 -13.10
CA GLU A 142 -1.29 -11.70 -13.25
C GLU A 142 -1.19 -10.94 -11.92
N LEU A 143 -1.64 -11.55 -10.81
CA LEU A 143 -1.59 -10.97 -9.46
C LEU A 143 -0.32 -11.35 -8.70
N GLN A 144 0.41 -12.38 -9.12
CA GLN A 144 1.60 -12.85 -8.38
C GLN A 144 2.72 -11.81 -8.32
N LYS A 145 2.83 -10.93 -9.32
CA LYS A 145 3.79 -9.80 -9.31
C LYS A 145 3.45 -8.75 -8.24
N ASN A 146 2.18 -8.63 -7.86
CA ASN A 146 1.66 -7.67 -6.90
C ASN A 146 1.34 -8.32 -5.55
N TYR A 147 1.83 -9.54 -5.33
CA TYR A 147 1.62 -10.30 -4.10
C TYR A 147 2.94 -10.38 -3.34
N LEU A 148 2.98 -9.84 -2.12
CA LEU A 148 4.14 -9.89 -1.24
C LEU A 148 3.90 -10.89 -0.12
N VAL A 149 4.89 -11.75 0.12
CA VAL A 149 4.99 -12.53 1.35
C VAL A 149 5.95 -11.80 2.27
N SER A 150 5.45 -11.31 3.41
CA SER A 150 6.22 -10.53 4.37
C SER A 150 6.31 -11.25 5.71
N SER A 151 7.51 -11.29 6.29
CA SER A 151 7.74 -11.74 7.68
C SER A 151 8.01 -10.56 8.61
N GLN A 152 7.68 -9.33 8.19
CA GLN A 152 7.89 -8.13 8.98
C GLN A 152 7.03 -8.17 10.24
N ASN A 153 7.64 -7.83 11.39
CA ASN A 153 6.88 -7.70 12.62
C ASN A 153 6.00 -6.44 12.54
N MET A 154 4.69 -6.63 12.67
CA MET A 154 3.69 -5.57 12.60
C MET A 154 3.13 -5.15 13.97
N GLU A 155 3.67 -5.67 15.08
CA GLU A 155 3.16 -5.44 16.44
C GLU A 155 2.86 -3.96 16.74
N TYR A 156 3.81 -3.06 16.49
CA TYR A 156 3.63 -1.61 16.70
C TYR A 156 2.87 -0.89 15.59
N LEU A 157 2.60 -1.56 14.46
CA LEU A 157 1.91 -0.99 13.30
C LEU A 157 0.44 -1.41 13.22
N ARG A 158 0.03 -2.44 13.96
CA ARG A 158 -1.34 -2.94 13.95
C ARG A 158 -2.33 -1.91 14.47
N ASP A 159 -2.08 -1.34 15.65
CA ASP A 159 -3.01 -0.38 16.25
C ASP A 159 -3.18 0.90 15.41
N PRO A 160 -2.10 1.55 14.91
CA PRO A 160 -2.23 2.70 14.00
C PRO A 160 -2.98 2.39 12.70
N LEU A 161 -2.92 1.15 12.21
CA LEU A 161 -3.65 0.70 11.02
C LEU A 161 -5.08 0.23 11.36
N GLY A 162 -5.47 0.16 12.63
CA GLY A 162 -6.78 -0.38 13.04
C GLY A 162 -6.89 -1.90 12.87
N MET A 163 -5.75 -2.61 12.85
CA MET A 163 -5.66 -4.07 12.71
C MET A 163 -5.79 -4.81 14.04
N THR A 164 -6.92 -4.62 14.71
CA THR A 164 -7.15 -5.13 16.07
C THR A 164 -7.39 -6.63 16.15
N ASN A 165 -7.84 -7.26 15.06
CA ASN A 165 -8.06 -8.72 14.96
C ASN A 165 -7.08 -9.34 13.95
N SER A 166 -6.25 -10.27 14.41
CA SER A 166 -5.20 -10.92 13.62
C SER A 166 -5.71 -11.95 12.60
N LYS A 167 -6.99 -12.32 12.65
CA LYS A 167 -7.57 -13.42 11.86
C LYS A 167 -8.32 -12.97 10.63
N VAL A 168 -8.66 -11.69 10.53
CA VAL A 168 -9.47 -11.12 9.44
C VAL A 168 -8.59 -10.39 8.43
N GLY A 169 -9.13 -10.19 7.23
CA GLY A 169 -8.51 -9.35 6.21
C GLY A 169 -8.81 -7.87 6.43
N TYR A 170 -7.86 -7.05 6.04
CA TYR A 170 -8.00 -5.60 5.98
C TYR A 170 -7.72 -5.13 4.56
N VAL A 171 -8.48 -4.15 4.09
CA VAL A 171 -8.32 -3.57 2.76
C VAL A 171 -8.20 -2.08 2.91
N TYR A 172 -7.21 -1.48 2.25
CA TYR A 172 -6.97 -0.04 2.25
C TYR A 172 -6.95 0.48 0.82
N LEU A 173 -7.40 1.71 0.63
CA LEU A 173 -7.18 2.45 -0.61
C LEU A 173 -6.05 3.45 -0.36
N ILE A 174 -5.00 3.35 -1.16
CA ILE A 174 -3.79 4.18 -1.07
C ILE A 174 -3.74 5.07 -2.31
N ASP A 175 -3.45 6.36 -2.11
CA ASP A 175 -3.24 7.30 -3.21
C ASP A 175 -1.82 7.26 -3.77
N GLU A 176 -1.57 8.08 -4.79
CA GLU A 176 -0.29 8.14 -5.49
C GLU A 176 0.88 8.62 -4.61
N ASN A 177 0.56 9.28 -3.50
CA ASN A 177 1.52 9.82 -2.53
C ASN A 177 1.65 8.91 -1.28
N LEU A 178 1.21 7.66 -1.38
CA LEU A 178 1.30 6.64 -0.33
C LEU A 178 0.46 6.94 0.91
N LYS A 179 -0.57 7.78 0.81
CA LYS A 179 -1.49 8.05 1.92
C LYS A 179 -2.67 7.09 1.91
N ILE A 180 -3.08 6.64 3.09
CA ILE A 180 -4.28 5.82 3.28
C ILE A 180 -5.50 6.73 3.19
N ARG A 181 -6.30 6.54 2.13
CA ARG A 181 -7.49 7.36 1.83
C ARG A 181 -8.80 6.70 2.18
N TRP A 182 -8.79 5.41 2.45
CA TRP A 182 -9.96 4.62 2.83
C TRP A 182 -9.49 3.30 3.45
N GLY A 183 -10.32 2.69 4.30
CA GLY A 183 -10.05 1.35 4.84
C GLY A 183 -11.33 0.56 5.07
N GLY A 184 -11.21 -0.77 5.11
CA GLY A 184 -12.24 -1.71 5.52
C GLY A 184 -11.63 -2.95 6.19
N CYS A 185 -12.42 -3.67 6.98
CA CYS A 185 -12.00 -4.90 7.64
C CYS A 185 -13.09 -5.98 7.57
N ALA A 186 -12.66 -7.23 7.75
CA ALA A 186 -13.52 -8.42 7.76
C ALA A 186 -14.35 -8.60 6.47
N ASP A 187 -15.52 -9.22 6.54
CA ASP A 187 -16.39 -9.37 5.36
C ASP A 187 -16.99 -8.01 4.92
N ALA A 188 -16.93 -7.73 3.62
CA ALA A 188 -17.54 -6.55 3.04
C ALA A 188 -19.06 -6.69 2.98
N THR A 189 -19.78 -5.65 3.41
CA THR A 189 -21.16 -5.46 2.96
C THR A 189 -21.15 -4.93 1.52
N LEU A 190 -22.25 -5.14 0.79
CA LEU A 190 -22.42 -4.61 -0.57
C LEU A 190 -22.12 -3.10 -0.64
N ARG A 191 -22.56 -2.34 0.37
CA ARG A 191 -22.36 -0.88 0.43
C ARG A 191 -20.88 -0.52 0.57
N GLU A 192 -20.11 -1.28 1.33
CA GLU A 192 -18.69 -0.98 1.53
C GLU A 192 -17.86 -1.36 0.30
N ALA A 193 -18.17 -2.47 -0.37
CA ALA A 193 -17.56 -2.81 -1.66
C ALA A 193 -17.82 -1.73 -2.71
N GLN A 194 -19.08 -1.27 -2.83
CA GLN A 194 -19.45 -0.15 -3.71
C GLN A 194 -18.76 1.16 -3.33
N SER A 195 -18.56 1.41 -2.03
CA SER A 195 -17.87 2.61 -1.55
C SER A 195 -16.39 2.58 -1.94
N LEU A 196 -15.71 1.43 -1.78
CA LEU A 196 -14.33 1.25 -2.21
C LEU A 196 -14.18 1.49 -3.72
N GLU A 197 -15.05 0.88 -4.53
CA GLU A 197 -15.04 1.03 -5.99
C GLU A 197 -15.21 2.50 -6.40
N SER A 198 -16.22 3.18 -5.84
CA SER A 198 -16.50 4.59 -6.13
C SER A 198 -15.35 5.51 -5.70
N CYS A 199 -14.80 5.28 -4.50
CA CYS A 199 -13.66 6.02 -3.97
C CYS A 199 -12.40 5.83 -4.83
N THR A 200 -12.18 4.61 -5.34
CA THR A 200 -11.07 4.28 -6.25
C THR A 200 -11.20 5.09 -7.54
N GLY A 201 -12.38 5.13 -8.16
CA GLY A 201 -12.65 5.92 -9.36
C GLY A 201 -12.38 7.42 -9.16
N ILE A 202 -12.76 7.98 -8.00
CA ILE A 202 -12.49 9.38 -7.68
C ILE A 202 -10.99 9.67 -7.64
N LEU A 203 -10.18 8.80 -7.03
CA LEU A 203 -8.72 9.01 -6.97
C LEU A 203 -8.06 8.85 -8.34
N ILE A 204 -8.50 7.87 -9.15
CA ILE A 204 -7.99 7.69 -10.51
C ILE A 204 -8.27 8.94 -11.35
N ASN A 205 -9.51 9.42 -11.37
CA ASN A 205 -9.88 10.61 -12.15
C ASN A 205 -9.06 11.85 -11.74
N ARG A 206 -8.87 12.07 -10.43
CA ARG A 206 -8.04 13.17 -9.91
C ARG A 206 -6.59 13.07 -10.37
N LEU A 207 -6.03 11.86 -10.40
CA LEU A 207 -4.67 11.63 -10.86
C LEU A 207 -4.54 11.87 -12.37
N GLU A 208 -5.53 11.46 -13.16
CA GLU A 208 -5.59 11.73 -14.61
C GLU A 208 -5.72 13.23 -14.92
N GLU A 209 -6.50 13.98 -14.13
CA GLU A 209 -6.60 15.44 -14.22
C GLU A 209 -5.26 16.11 -13.91
N LYS A 210 -4.61 15.72 -12.80
CA LYS A 210 -3.30 16.24 -12.39
C LYS A 210 -2.23 15.99 -13.46
N ALA A 211 -2.25 14.80 -14.08
CA ALA A 211 -1.35 14.48 -15.18
C ALA A 211 -1.58 15.39 -16.40
N ARG A 212 -2.84 15.63 -16.79
CA ARG A 212 -3.19 16.53 -17.89
C ARG A 212 -2.74 17.97 -17.64
N SER A 213 -3.06 18.54 -16.48
CA SER A 213 -2.65 19.91 -16.14
C SER A 213 -1.12 20.09 -16.14
N SER A 214 -0.36 19.09 -15.67
CA SER A 214 1.10 19.14 -15.68
C SER A 214 1.73 19.11 -17.08
N VAL A 215 1.02 18.57 -18.08
CA VAL A 215 1.46 18.57 -19.48
C VAL A 215 1.16 19.92 -20.14
N GLU A 216 -0.01 20.50 -19.84
CA GLU A 216 -0.42 21.82 -20.35
C GLU A 216 0.50 22.94 -19.84
N GLU A 217 0.86 22.95 -18.55
CA GLU A 217 1.82 23.91 -17.98
C GLU A 217 3.20 23.82 -18.63
N LYS A 218 3.68 22.61 -18.92
CA LYS A 218 4.97 22.40 -19.61
C LYS A 218 4.94 22.83 -21.07
N ALA A 219 3.80 22.68 -21.75
CA ALA A 219 3.64 23.11 -23.13
C ALA A 219 3.51 24.64 -23.27
N GLY A 220 2.91 25.32 -22.28
CA GLY A 220 2.75 26.78 -22.27
C GLY A 220 4.00 27.57 -21.87
N GLY A 221 4.96 26.96 -21.16
CA GLY A 221 6.16 27.63 -20.63
C GLY A 221 7.35 27.78 -21.59
N THR A 222 7.19 27.55 -22.90
CA THR A 222 8.33 27.53 -23.86
C THR A 222 8.33 28.70 -24.87
N SER A 223 7.49 29.72 -24.72
CA SER A 223 7.34 30.81 -25.72
C SER A 223 7.68 32.23 -25.26
N GLU A 224 8.19 32.47 -24.05
CA GLU A 224 8.58 33.81 -23.59
C GLU A 224 9.96 33.77 -22.95
N ASP A 225 11.00 33.81 -23.77
CA ASP A 225 12.29 34.47 -23.48
C ASP A 225 13.25 34.26 -24.67
N LEU A 226 12.99 34.99 -25.75
CA LEU A 226 14.03 35.35 -26.72
C LEU A 226 14.42 36.80 -26.44
N PRO A 227 15.70 37.12 -26.17
CA PRO A 227 16.12 38.50 -26.05
C PRO A 227 15.96 39.16 -27.43
N VAL A 228 15.19 40.24 -27.47
CA VAL A 228 15.12 41.13 -28.63
C VAL A 228 16.49 41.81 -28.74
N GLU A 229 17.32 41.33 -29.68
CA GLU A 229 18.51 42.07 -30.12
C GLU A 229 18.06 43.36 -30.81
N ASP A 230 18.35 44.46 -30.14
CA ASP A 230 18.04 45.82 -30.58
C ASP A 230 18.96 46.18 -31.77
N ALA A 231 18.42 46.10 -32.98
CA ALA A 231 19.09 46.53 -34.20
C ALA A 231 18.91 48.04 -34.40
N SER A 232 19.78 48.86 -33.80
CA SER A 232 19.93 50.26 -34.17
C SER A 232 21.11 50.45 -35.13
N MET A 233 20.81 50.59 -36.43
CA MET A 233 21.72 51.20 -37.40
C MET A 233 21.84 52.70 -37.12
N SER A 234 23.08 53.23 -37.11
CA SER A 234 23.33 54.63 -37.42
C SER A 234 24.61 54.75 -38.24
N SER A 235 24.43 55.14 -39.50
CA SER A 235 25.46 55.41 -40.50
C SER A 235 25.82 56.89 -40.49
N THR A 236 27.04 57.26 -40.11
CA THR A 236 27.83 58.45 -40.55
C THR A 236 29.19 58.33 -39.83
N GLU A 237 30.39 58.53 -40.38
CA GLU A 237 30.84 59.44 -41.43
C GLU A 237 32.29 59.05 -41.81
N GLN A 238 32.68 59.26 -43.06
CA GLN A 238 34.03 59.01 -43.58
C GLN A 238 35.01 60.15 -43.23
N GLN A 239 36.31 59.81 -43.32
CA GLN A 239 37.51 60.66 -43.46
C GLN A 239 38.07 61.35 -42.21
N LYS A 240 39.30 60.97 -41.78
CA LYS A 240 40.53 61.72 -42.11
C LYS A 240 41.84 61.10 -41.55
N THR A 241 42.83 61.03 -42.44
CA THR A 241 44.29 61.25 -42.25
C THR A 241 45.20 60.29 -41.47
N LEU A 242 46.16 59.75 -42.23
CA LEU A 242 47.60 59.60 -41.97
C LEU A 242 48.11 60.08 -40.59
N LYS A 243 48.85 59.22 -39.88
CA LYS A 243 50.31 59.37 -39.68
C LYS A 243 50.91 58.23 -38.84
N SER A 244 52.01 57.72 -39.40
CA SER A 244 53.18 57.05 -38.80
C SER A 244 53.08 55.61 -38.32
#